data_AF-A0A9P7AW75-F1
#
_entry.id   AF-A0A9P7AW75-F1
#
_cell.length_a   1.000
_cell.length_b   1.000
_cell.length_c   1.000
_cell.angle_alpha   90.00
_cell.angle_beta   90.00
_cell.angle_gamma   90.00
#
_symmetry.space_group_name_H-M   'P 1'
#
loop_
_entity.id
_entity.type
_entity.pdbx_description
1 polymer ?
#
loop_
_entity_poly.entity_id
_entity_poly.type
_entity_poly.pdbx_seq_one_letter_code
_entity_poly.pdbx_strand_id
1 'polypeptide(L)'
;KAHWQDAEVDVLLHHLIENRASGGDGGNFSMPTYNSAAAAINTDGTIQTIGPPKTGKMVKTKWTSLKKTFNQIEVYRNVSGFHWDNVRGAGI
;
A
#
# COMPACT_ATOMS: atom_id res chain seq x y z
N LYS A 1 -15.20 6.83 -5.53
CA LYS A 1 -14.02 6.23 -4.83
C LYS A 1 -13.05 5.80 -5.92
N ALA A 2 -11.75 6.09 -5.81
CA ALA A 2 -10.79 5.67 -6.84
C ALA A 2 -10.77 4.13 -6.92
N HIS A 3 -10.89 3.58 -8.12
CA HIS A 3 -10.74 2.15 -8.37
C HIS A 3 -9.25 1.80 -8.34
N TRP A 4 -8.90 0.79 -7.54
CA TRP A 4 -7.53 0.28 -7.41
C TRP A 4 -7.54 -1.19 -7.78
N GLN A 5 -6.77 -1.56 -8.79
CA GLN A 5 -6.51 -2.95 -9.14
C GLN A 5 -5.40 -3.52 -8.26
N ASP A 6 -5.40 -4.84 -8.09
CA ASP A 6 -4.37 -5.51 -7.30
C ASP A 6 -2.97 -5.29 -7.90
N ALA A 7 -2.83 -5.29 -9.23
CA ALA A 7 -1.57 -4.97 -9.91
C ALA A 7 -1.08 -3.54 -9.61
N GLU A 8 -1.99 -2.55 -9.51
CA GLU A 8 -1.62 -1.17 -9.13
C GLU A 8 -1.15 -1.10 -7.66
N VAL A 9 -1.74 -1.93 -6.80
CA VAL A 9 -1.34 -2.02 -5.39
C VAL A 9 -0.01 -2.74 -5.23
N ASP A 10 0.24 -3.79 -6.00
CA ASP A 10 1.51 -4.52 -5.99
C ASP A 10 2.68 -3.62 -6.39
N VAL A 11 2.54 -2.89 -7.51
CA VAL A 11 3.54 -1.92 -7.98
C VAL A 11 3.77 -0.82 -6.95
N LEU A 12 2.71 -0.33 -6.31
CA LEU A 12 2.83 0.63 -5.21
C LEU A 12 3.67 0.07 -4.06
N LEU A 13 3.34 -1.13 -3.58
CA LEU A 13 4.03 -1.74 -2.44
C LEU A 13 5.50 -2.03 -2.76
N HIS A 14 5.78 -2.62 -3.92
CA HIS A 14 7.15 -2.85 -4.38
C HIS A 14 7.97 -1.56 -4.44
N HIS A 15 7.42 -0.51 -5.07
CA HIS A 15 8.11 0.77 -5.17
C HIS A 15 8.41 1.39 -3.80
N LEU A 16 7.48 1.30 -2.84
CA LEU A 16 7.70 1.81 -1.48
C LEU A 16 8.70 0.97 -0.68
N ILE A 17 8.74 -0.35 -0.89
CA ILE A 17 9.72 -1.25 -0.28
C ILE A 17 11.13 -0.93 -0.78
N GLU A 18 11.31 -0.73 -2.09
CA GLU A 18 12.58 -0.32 -2.68
C GLU A 18 13.06 1.03 -2.12
N ASN A 19 12.11 1.95 -1.89
CA ASN A 19 12.39 3.29 -1.36
C ASN A 19 12.28 3.36 0.17
N ARG A 20 12.24 2.23 0.90
CA ARG A 20 12.00 2.21 2.35
C ARG A 20 12.98 3.04 3.18
N ALA A 21 14.22 3.17 2.71
CA ALA A 21 15.27 3.96 3.37
C ALA A 21 14.94 5.46 3.39
N SER A 22 14.06 5.93 2.49
CA SER A 22 13.56 7.30 2.46
C SER A 22 12.30 7.52 3.33
N GLY A 23 11.77 6.46 3.94
CA GLY A 23 10.63 6.53 4.84
C GLY A 23 11.02 7.14 6.18
N GLY A 24 10.20 8.06 6.69
CA GLY A 24 10.38 8.59 8.05
C GLY A 24 9.85 7.61 9.12
N ASP A 25 10.14 7.91 10.40
CA ASP A 25 9.83 7.06 11.56
C ASP A 25 8.37 6.59 11.67
N GLY A 26 7.42 7.31 11.05
CA GLY A 26 6.00 6.95 11.01
C GLY A 26 5.59 6.02 9.86
N GLY A 27 6.54 5.46 9.10
CA GLY A 27 6.26 4.68 7.89
C GLY A 27 5.54 5.49 6.81
N ASN A 28 5.83 6.80 6.75
CA ASN A 28 5.32 7.70 5.73
C ASN A 28 6.45 8.15 4.82
N PHE A 29 6.12 8.35 3.55
CA PHE A 29 7.06 8.80 2.54
C PHE A 29 6.83 10.26 2.17
N SER A 30 7.84 10.84 1.54
CA SER A 30 7.79 12.19 0.98
C SER A 30 6.80 12.26 -0.21
N MET A 31 6.29 13.46 -0.51
CA MET A 31 5.46 13.66 -1.70
C MET A 31 6.19 13.30 -3.02
N PRO A 32 7.49 13.61 -3.17
CA PRO A 32 8.29 13.09 -4.30
C PRO A 32 8.24 11.58 -4.47
N THR A 33 8.38 10.81 -3.38
CA THR A 33 8.31 9.34 -3.42
C THR A 33 6.94 8.87 -3.92
N TYR A 34 5.84 9.47 -3.43
CA TYR A 34 4.50 9.12 -3.90
C TYR A 34 4.26 9.52 -5.37
N ASN A 35 4.85 10.62 -5.83
CA ASN A 35 4.78 11.01 -7.25
C ASN A 35 5.55 10.01 -8.13
N SER A 36 6.72 9.55 -7.68
CA SER A 36 7.50 8.52 -8.38
C SER A 36 6.74 7.19 -8.45
N ALA A 37 6.13 6.76 -7.35
CA ALA A 37 5.27 5.58 -7.33
C ALA A 37 4.07 5.71 -8.28
N ALA A 38 3.45 6.89 -8.34
CA ALA A 38 2.37 7.16 -9.30
C ALA A 38 2.85 7.05 -10.76
N ALA A 39 4.05 7.55 -11.06
CA ALA A 39 4.65 7.40 -12.38
C ALA A 39 4.92 5.93 -12.73
N ALA A 40 5.39 5.13 -11.77
CA ALA A 40 5.60 3.69 -11.95
C ALA A 40 4.28 2.95 -12.25
N ILE A 41 3.19 3.26 -11.53
CA ILE A 41 1.87 2.67 -11.77
C ILE A 41 1.33 3.04 -13.16
N ASN A 42 1.54 4.29 -13.58
CA ASN A 42 1.04 4.77 -14.87
C ASN A 42 1.97 4.41 -16.05
N THR A 43 3.06 3.65 -15.80
CA THR A 43 4.02 3.30 -16.84
C THR A 43 3.35 2.46 -17.93
N ASP A 44 3.48 2.92 -19.18
CA ASP A 44 2.99 2.30 -20.42
C ASP A 44 1.50 1.93 -20.48
N GLY A 45 0.68 2.37 -19.52
CA GLY A 45 -0.76 2.10 -19.48
C GLY A 45 -1.16 0.63 -19.32
N THR A 46 -0.19 -0.27 -19.13
CA THR A 46 -0.41 -1.72 -19.05
C THR A 46 -0.94 -2.15 -17.68
N ILE A 47 -0.49 -1.48 -16.61
CA ILE A 47 -0.90 -1.73 -15.23
C ILE A 47 -2.23 -1.03 -14.95
N GLN A 48 -2.36 0.20 -15.42
CA GLN A 48 -3.53 1.03 -15.20
C GLN A 48 -4.58 0.82 -16.30
N THR A 49 -5.32 -0.27 -16.18
CA THR A 49 -6.30 -0.69 -17.20
C THR A 49 -7.65 0.03 -17.10
N ILE A 50 -7.96 0.66 -15.96
CA ILE A 50 -9.27 1.29 -15.70
C ILE A 50 -9.12 2.65 -15.02
N GLY A 51 -9.85 3.63 -15.56
CA GLY A 51 -10.00 4.96 -14.96
C GLY A 51 -8.82 5.90 -15.23
N PRO A 52 -8.83 7.10 -14.63
CA PRO A 52 -7.82 8.12 -14.88
C PRO A 52 -6.47 7.78 -14.22
N PRO A 53 -5.36 8.36 -14.74
CA PRO A 53 -4.03 8.20 -14.18
C PRO A 53 -3.96 8.43 -12.69
N LYS A 54 -3.23 7.56 -11.99
CA LYS A 54 -3.02 7.68 -10.56
C LYS A 54 -2.13 8.90 -10.31
N THR A 55 -2.52 9.73 -9.35
CA THR A 55 -1.71 10.87 -8.89
C THR A 55 -0.98 10.51 -7.61
N GLY A 56 0.11 11.21 -7.29
CA GLY A 56 0.80 11.00 -6.01
C GLY A 56 -0.12 11.20 -4.81
N LYS A 57 -1.09 12.12 -4.87
CA LYS A 57 -2.09 12.32 -3.80
C LYS A 57 -2.97 11.07 -3.62
N MET A 58 -3.41 10.46 -4.73
CA MET A 58 -4.18 9.21 -4.68
C MET A 58 -3.35 8.07 -4.10
N VAL A 59 -2.09 7.96 -4.52
CA VAL A 59 -1.13 6.99 -3.99
C VAL A 59 -0.95 7.16 -2.47
N LYS A 60 -0.71 8.40 -1.99
CA LYS A 60 -0.60 8.70 -0.56
C LYS A 60 -1.83 8.28 0.23
N THR A 61 -3.03 8.57 -0.29
CA THR A 61 -4.30 8.17 0.34
C THR A 61 -4.43 6.64 0.40
N LYS A 62 -4.06 5.93 -0.67
CA LYS A 62 -4.09 4.46 -0.71
C LYS A 62 -3.08 3.86 0.28
N TRP A 63 -1.85 4.34 0.31
CA TRP A 63 -0.82 3.91 1.28
C TRP A 63 -1.30 4.12 2.72
N THR A 64 -1.86 5.28 3.03
CA THR A 64 -2.40 5.57 4.37
C THR A 64 -3.46 4.55 4.78
N SER A 65 -4.34 4.18 3.86
CA SER A 65 -5.37 3.15 4.11
C SER A 65 -4.75 1.77 4.33
N LEU A 66 -3.81 1.35 3.47
CA LEU A 66 -3.14 0.05 3.57
C LEU A 66 -2.39 -0.08 4.90
N LYS A 67 -1.60 0.94 5.25
CA LYS A 67 -0.86 1.00 6.50
C LYS A 67 -1.78 0.93 7.72
N LYS A 68 -2.92 1.64 7.69
CA LYS A 68 -3.90 1.59 8.78
C LYS A 68 -4.43 0.16 8.97
N THR A 69 -4.82 -0.52 7.89
CA THR A 69 -5.30 -1.89 7.95
C THR A 69 -4.22 -2.85 8.44
N PHE A 70 -2.99 -2.73 7.93
CA PHE A 70 -1.85 -3.53 8.40
C PHE A 70 -1.59 -3.35 9.89
N ASN A 71 -1.55 -2.11 10.37
CA ASN A 71 -1.36 -1.83 11.80
C ASN A 71 -2.49 -2.40 12.67
N GLN A 72 -3.74 -2.40 12.17
CA GLN A 72 -4.86 -3.03 12.89
C GLN A 72 -4.68 -4.55 12.99
N ILE A 73 -4.21 -5.21 11.92
CA ILE A 73 -3.90 -6.64 11.92
C ILE A 73 -2.76 -6.93 12.90
N GLU A 74 -1.69 -6.13 12.88
CA GLU A 74 -0.56 -6.29 13.81
C GLU A 74 -0.98 -6.09 15.27
N VAL A 75 -1.84 -5.11 15.55
CA VAL A 75 -2.42 -4.94 16.90
C VAL A 75 -3.22 -6.18 17.29
N TYR A 76 -4.09 -6.68 16.40
CA TYR A 76 -4.89 -7.87 16.65
C TYR A 76 -4.03 -9.12 16.93
N ARG A 77 -2.96 -9.33 16.15
CA ARG A 77 -2.00 -10.42 16.35
C ARG A 77 -1.30 -10.36 17.71
N ASN A 78 -1.14 -9.17 18.28
CA ASN A 78 -0.47 -8.96 19.57
C ASN A 78 -1.44 -9.01 20.77
N VAL A 79 -2.75 -9.22 20.56
CA VAL A 79 -3.72 -9.44 21.65
C VAL A 79 -3.75 -10.92 22.03
N SER A 80 -3.54 -11.24 23.31
CA SER A 80 -3.55 -12.62 23.82
C SER A 80 -4.92 -13.29 23.65
N GLY A 81 -4.94 -14.53 23.17
CA GLY A 81 -6.16 -15.38 23.09
C GLY A 81 -6.76 -15.51 21.68
N PHE A 82 -6.24 -14.79 20.69
CA PHE A 82 -6.61 -14.95 19.28
C PHE A 82 -5.37 -15.25 18.44
N HIS A 83 -5.44 -16.24 17.57
CA HIS A 83 -4.38 -16.63 16.65
C HIS A 83 -4.80 -16.26 15.23
N TRP A 84 -4.13 -15.26 14.65
CA TRP A 84 -4.20 -15.03 13.20
C TRP A 84 -2.89 -15.49 12.58
N ASP A 85 -2.97 -16.39 11.59
CA ASP A 85 -1.83 -16.79 10.78
C ASP A 85 -2.07 -16.53 9.28
N ASN A 86 -1.00 -16.23 8.53
CA ASN A 86 -1.06 -15.85 7.11
C ASN A 86 -1.59 -16.97 6.17
N VAL A 87 -1.68 -18.20 6.66
CA VAL A 87 -2.06 -19.42 5.93
C VAL A 87 -3.49 -19.83 6.27
N ARG A 88 -3.92 -19.77 7.55
CA ARG A 88 -5.23 -20.25 8.02
C ARG A 88 -6.16 -19.16 8.54
N GLY A 89 -5.74 -17.89 8.51
CA GLY A 89 -6.55 -16.77 9.00
C GLY A 89 -6.75 -16.85 10.52
N ALA A 90 -7.96 -16.56 11.01
CA ALA A 90 -8.25 -16.51 12.45
C ALA A 90 -8.47 -17.89 13.12
N GLY A 91 -8.46 -18.99 12.34
CA GLY A 91 -8.60 -20.35 12.87
C GLY A 91 -9.79 -20.56 13.82
N ILE A 92 -10.92 -19.87 13.58
CA ILE A 92 -12.16 -19.99 14.38
C ILE A 92 -13.00 -21.20 13.96
#